data_AF-A0A7S2CSB5-F1
#
_entry.id   AF-A0A7S2CSB5-F1
#
_cell.length_a   1.000
_cell.length_b   1.000
_cell.length_c   1.000
_cell.angle_alpha   90.00
_cell.angle_beta   90.00
_cell.angle_gamma   90.00
#
_symmetry.space_group_name_H-M   'P 1'
#
loop_
_entity.id
_entity.type
_entity.pdbx_description
1 polymer ?
#
loop_
_entity_poly.entity_id
_entity_poly.type
_entity_poly.pdbx_seq_one_letter_code
_entity_poly.pdbx_strand_id
1 'polypeptide(L)'
;VRRLLYLRGMWGGGGRGPPPPPPLTPEKRTAATAEVVTPAKLAAEEGAKQDHCLLIQPLSETAAQLYGGHGQYHKGDSGLDLFCVQDETIPAGEMRFVKLGIKAAAWKGDENVSWLLMPRSSISKTPLRLCNSVGLIDAGYRGEIMAAVDNVKNVDHHLKKGDRIVQAVGFAGVPWSFKVVESLDKTARGEGGFGSTTGTELPGAPPAKVPRGEAALAH
;
A
#
# COMPACT_ATOMS: atom_id res chain seq x y z
N VAL A 1 -8.28 -37.05 -18.20
CA VAL A 1 -8.92 -37.49 -19.46
C VAL A 1 -8.19 -36.83 -20.63
N ARG A 2 -7.23 -37.56 -21.22
CA ARG A 2 -6.75 -37.63 -22.64
C ARG A 2 -6.84 -36.37 -23.54
N ARG A 3 -5.89 -36.01 -24.41
CA ARG A 3 -4.54 -36.45 -24.80
C ARG A 3 -4.02 -35.42 -25.83
N LEU A 4 -2.76 -35.00 -25.73
CA LEU A 4 -1.97 -34.54 -26.90
C LEU A 4 -1.77 -35.72 -27.86
N LEU A 5 -1.77 -35.51 -29.18
CA LEU A 5 -0.83 -36.09 -30.19
C LEU A 5 -1.38 -36.02 -31.64
N TYR A 6 -0.44 -35.69 -32.55
CA TYR A 6 -0.33 -36.10 -33.97
C TYR A 6 -1.22 -35.37 -34.99
N LEU A 7 -0.80 -35.05 -36.23
CA LEU A 7 0.36 -35.42 -37.05
C LEU A 7 0.47 -34.48 -38.26
N ARG A 8 1.66 -34.53 -38.87
CA ARG A 8 2.14 -33.97 -40.14
C ARG A 8 1.56 -34.73 -41.34
N GLY A 9 1.28 -34.06 -42.48
CA GLY A 9 1.24 -34.75 -43.79
C GLY A 9 0.39 -34.15 -44.94
N MET A 10 1.09 -33.63 -45.95
CA MET A 10 0.89 -33.82 -47.41
C MET A 10 -0.21 -33.07 -48.22
N TRP A 11 0.31 -32.26 -49.16
CA TRP A 11 -0.07 -32.02 -50.57
C TRP A 11 -1.48 -31.55 -51.01
N GLY A 12 -1.46 -30.42 -51.73
CA GLY A 12 -1.90 -30.36 -53.14
C GLY A 12 -3.39 -30.12 -53.41
N GLY A 13 -3.75 -28.89 -53.80
CA GLY A 13 -5.04 -28.61 -54.41
C GLY A 13 -5.38 -27.12 -54.43
N GLY A 14 -5.36 -26.51 -55.61
CA GLY A 14 -5.82 -25.14 -55.81
C GLY A 14 -7.30 -25.01 -55.45
N GLY A 15 -7.58 -24.24 -54.41
CA GLY A 15 -8.92 -23.84 -53.99
C GLY A 15 -8.81 -22.51 -53.28
N ARG A 16 -9.59 -21.51 -53.72
CA ARG A 16 -9.64 -20.18 -53.09
C ARG A 16 -10.01 -20.38 -51.61
N GLY A 17 -9.12 -19.98 -50.71
CA GLY A 17 -9.42 -19.98 -49.27
C GLY A 17 -10.63 -19.09 -48.98
N PRO A 18 -11.38 -19.36 -47.88
CA PRO A 18 -12.50 -18.52 -47.49
C PRO A 18 -12.03 -17.07 -47.28
N PRO A 19 -12.87 -16.07 -47.62
CA PRO A 19 -12.51 -14.67 -47.41
C PRO A 19 -12.22 -14.41 -45.92
N PRO A 20 -11.32 -13.47 -45.59
CA PRO A 20 -11.06 -13.10 -44.21
C PRO A 20 -12.36 -12.65 -43.53
N PRO A 21 -12.53 -12.93 -42.22
CA PRO A 21 -13.70 -12.46 -41.49
C PRO A 21 -13.79 -10.93 -41.55
N PRO A 22 -15.00 -10.35 -41.54
CA PRO A 22 -15.17 -8.92 -41.53
C PRO A 22 -14.47 -8.31 -40.29
N PRO A 23 -13.94 -7.09 -40.39
CA PRO A 23 -13.35 -6.41 -39.23
C PRO A 23 -14.39 -6.33 -38.12
N LEU A 24 -14.02 -6.78 -36.93
CA LEU A 24 -14.85 -6.67 -35.73
C LEU A 24 -15.21 -5.18 -35.56
N THR A 25 -16.50 -4.87 -35.56
CA THR A 25 -16.98 -3.55 -35.19
C THR A 25 -16.55 -3.26 -33.75
N PRO A 26 -16.13 -2.02 -33.42
CA PRO A 26 -15.80 -1.70 -32.04
C PRO A 26 -17.07 -1.87 -31.21
N GLU A 27 -17.14 -2.93 -30.41
CA GLU A 27 -18.14 -3.02 -29.36
C GLU A 27 -17.97 -1.78 -28.49
N LYS A 28 -19.04 -0.99 -28.38
CA LYS A 28 -19.14 0.09 -27.42
C LYS A 28 -18.99 -0.53 -26.04
N ARG A 29 -17.76 -0.50 -25.49
CA ARG A 29 -17.54 -0.66 -24.05
C ARG A 29 -18.31 0.46 -23.38
N THR A 30 -19.49 0.15 -22.87
CA THR A 30 -20.12 0.95 -21.83
C THR A 30 -19.15 0.94 -20.66
N ALA A 31 -18.51 2.07 -20.43
CA ALA A 31 -17.78 2.29 -19.20
C ALA A 31 -18.82 2.17 -18.07
N ALA A 32 -18.79 1.08 -17.33
CA ALA A 32 -19.43 1.02 -16.03
C ALA A 32 -18.82 2.15 -15.21
N THR A 33 -19.60 3.21 -14.99
CA THR A 33 -19.27 4.27 -14.06
C THR A 33 -19.19 3.62 -12.68
N ALA A 34 -17.97 3.36 -12.20
CA ALA A 34 -17.76 2.95 -10.82
C ALA A 34 -18.36 4.03 -9.93
N GLU A 35 -19.39 3.68 -9.18
CA GLU A 35 -20.02 4.64 -8.26
C GLU A 35 -19.04 5.04 -7.16
N VAL A 36 -18.99 6.34 -6.85
CA VAL A 36 -18.18 6.88 -5.76
C VAL A 36 -18.69 6.30 -4.44
N VAL A 37 -17.81 5.64 -3.69
CA VAL A 37 -18.10 5.13 -2.34
C VAL A 37 -17.76 6.24 -1.35
N THR A 38 -18.77 7.00 -0.93
CA THR A 38 -18.62 8.03 0.11
C THR A 38 -19.09 7.52 1.47
N PRO A 39 -18.60 8.08 2.58
CA PRO A 39 -19.15 7.78 3.89
C PRO A 39 -20.64 8.09 4.00
N ALA A 40 -21.20 9.10 3.31
CA ALA A 40 -22.64 9.35 3.37
C ALA A 40 -23.48 8.22 2.76
N LYS A 41 -23.01 7.57 1.69
CA LYS A 41 -23.67 6.35 1.17
C LYS A 41 -23.58 5.20 2.18
N LEU A 42 -22.42 5.01 2.79
CA LEU A 42 -22.19 3.96 3.80
C LEU A 42 -22.98 4.24 5.11
N ALA A 43 -23.12 5.50 5.49
CA ALA A 43 -23.84 5.95 6.69
C ALA A 43 -25.36 5.94 6.50
N ALA A 44 -25.85 6.13 5.27
CA ALA A 44 -27.27 5.93 4.94
C ALA A 44 -27.72 4.48 5.14
N GLU A 45 -26.80 3.51 4.99
CA GLU A 45 -27.06 2.09 5.23
C GLU A 45 -26.93 1.68 6.72
N GLU A 46 -26.09 2.37 7.51
CA GLU A 46 -25.74 1.97 8.89
C GLU A 46 -26.22 2.93 10.00
N GLY A 47 -26.90 4.04 9.67
CA GLY A 47 -27.54 4.92 10.65
C GLY A 47 -26.58 5.70 11.58
N ALA A 48 -25.27 5.73 11.29
CA ALA A 48 -24.26 6.36 12.12
C ALA A 48 -23.80 7.72 11.58
N LYS A 49 -24.09 8.80 12.32
CA LYS A 49 -23.41 10.11 12.18
C LYS A 49 -22.00 10.02 12.78
N GLN A 50 -21.05 9.47 12.04
CA GLN A 50 -19.63 9.66 12.36
C GLN A 50 -19.04 10.64 11.37
N ASP A 51 -18.66 11.81 11.87
CA ASP A 51 -18.16 12.90 11.05
C ASP A 51 -16.79 12.61 10.43
N HIS A 52 -16.04 11.61 10.89
CA HIS A 52 -14.71 11.27 10.35
C HIS A 52 -14.54 9.75 10.16
N CYS A 53 -14.19 9.34 8.95
CA CYS A 53 -14.03 7.93 8.58
C CYS A 53 -12.80 7.72 7.68
N LEU A 54 -12.04 6.66 7.94
CA LEU A 54 -10.99 6.16 7.08
C LEU A 54 -11.48 4.93 6.29
N LEU A 55 -11.62 5.06 4.99
CA LEU A 55 -11.86 3.92 4.11
C LEU A 55 -10.54 3.23 3.80
N ILE A 56 -10.47 1.92 4.03
CA ILE A 56 -9.29 1.09 3.79
C ILE A 56 -9.62 0.08 2.71
N GLN A 57 -8.84 0.08 1.63
CA GLN A 57 -8.87 -0.95 0.60
C GLN A 57 -7.65 -1.85 0.75
N PRO A 58 -7.81 -3.11 1.21
CA PRO A 58 -6.75 -4.10 1.23
C PRO A 58 -6.28 -4.45 -0.19
N LEU A 59 -4.97 -4.63 -0.35
CA LEU A 59 -4.34 -5.02 -1.62
C LEU A 59 -4.00 -6.52 -1.68
N SER A 60 -4.26 -7.25 -0.60
CA SER A 60 -4.03 -8.70 -0.50
C SER A 60 -5.01 -9.35 0.47
N GLU A 61 -5.17 -10.66 0.37
CA GLU A 61 -5.96 -11.44 1.33
C GLU A 61 -5.40 -11.31 2.76
N THR A 62 -4.07 -11.30 2.90
CA THR A 62 -3.40 -11.07 4.19
C THR A 62 -3.82 -9.74 4.81
N ALA A 63 -3.81 -8.65 4.03
CA ALA A 63 -4.26 -7.35 4.51
C ALA A 63 -5.75 -7.38 4.88
N ALA A 64 -6.59 -8.02 4.06
CA ALA A 64 -8.03 -8.15 4.33
C ALA A 64 -8.30 -8.90 5.65
N GLN A 65 -7.57 -9.98 5.91
CA GLN A 65 -7.67 -10.74 7.16
C GLN A 65 -7.23 -9.89 8.37
N LEU A 66 -6.12 -9.17 8.26
CA LEU A 66 -5.61 -8.30 9.34
C LEU A 66 -6.60 -7.19 9.71
N TYR A 67 -7.17 -6.50 8.72
CA TYR A 67 -8.12 -5.42 8.98
C TYR A 67 -9.55 -5.91 9.29
N GLY A 68 -9.95 -7.09 8.78
CA GLY A 68 -11.22 -7.71 9.13
C GLY A 68 -11.28 -8.18 10.60
N GLY A 69 -10.13 -8.49 11.20
CA GLY A 69 -9.97 -8.87 12.60
C GLY A 69 -9.35 -7.79 13.49
N HIS A 70 -9.38 -6.51 13.10
CA HIS A 70 -8.72 -5.42 13.83
C HIS A 70 -9.36 -5.18 15.20
N GLY A 71 -8.96 -5.99 16.18
CA GLY A 71 -9.54 -6.05 17.52
C GLY A 71 -9.02 -5.01 18.52
N GLN A 72 -8.24 -4.01 18.08
CA GLN A 72 -7.63 -3.01 18.96
C GLN A 72 -7.85 -1.57 18.48
N TYR A 73 -9.04 -1.28 17.96
CA TYR A 73 -9.52 0.09 17.91
C TYR A 73 -10.43 0.32 19.12
N HIS A 74 -9.89 0.93 20.18
CA HIS A 74 -10.72 1.29 21.33
C HIS A 74 -11.50 2.56 21.02
N LYS A 75 -12.74 2.62 21.48
CA LYS A 75 -13.57 3.81 21.36
C LYS A 75 -12.87 4.97 22.09
N GLY A 76 -12.39 5.96 21.32
CA GLY A 76 -11.67 7.12 21.84
C GLY A 76 -10.23 7.25 21.35
N ASP A 77 -9.68 6.24 20.67
CA ASP A 77 -8.33 6.33 20.12
C ASP A 77 -8.30 7.32 18.95
N SER A 78 -7.36 8.27 19.02
CA SER A 78 -7.11 9.27 17.96
C SER A 78 -6.40 8.68 16.74
N GLY A 79 -5.74 7.52 16.90
CA GLY A 79 -4.95 6.87 15.87
C GLY A 79 -5.42 5.45 15.59
N LEU A 80 -5.54 5.10 14.31
CA LEU A 80 -5.77 3.73 13.88
C LEU A 80 -4.44 3.06 13.56
N ASP A 81 -4.08 2.03 14.31
CA ASP A 81 -2.89 1.23 14.04
C ASP A 81 -2.94 0.60 12.64
N LEU A 82 -1.83 0.71 11.90
CA LEU A 82 -1.68 0.08 10.58
C LEU A 82 -0.71 -1.10 10.65
N PHE A 83 -1.04 -2.18 9.95
CA PHE A 83 -0.28 -3.43 9.99
C PHE A 83 0.80 -3.53 8.91
N CYS A 84 1.93 -4.11 9.27
CA CYS A 84 2.86 -4.74 8.33
C CYS A 84 2.23 -6.02 7.76
N VAL A 85 2.17 -6.15 6.44
CA VAL A 85 1.45 -7.26 5.78
C VAL A 85 2.34 -8.47 5.44
N GLN A 86 3.64 -8.33 5.62
CA GLN A 86 4.63 -9.37 5.36
C GLN A 86 5.79 -9.26 6.35
N ASP A 87 6.57 -10.33 6.45
CA ASP A 87 7.84 -10.31 7.17
C ASP A 87 8.87 -9.53 6.34
N GLU A 88 9.64 -8.66 6.98
CA GLU A 88 10.64 -7.84 6.32
C GLU A 88 11.82 -7.55 7.25
N THR A 89 13.04 -7.67 6.71
CA THR A 89 14.27 -7.29 7.43
C THR A 89 14.68 -5.89 7.00
N ILE A 90 14.84 -4.99 7.98
CA ILE A 90 15.41 -3.66 7.79
C ILE A 90 16.89 -3.74 8.20
N PRO A 91 17.84 -3.74 7.25
CA PRO A 91 19.25 -3.92 7.58
C PRO A 91 19.78 -2.81 8.48
N ALA A 92 20.80 -3.13 9.27
CA ALA A 92 21.53 -2.19 10.10
C ALA A 92 21.96 -0.94 9.31
N GLY A 93 21.58 0.25 9.79
CA GLY A 93 21.98 1.53 9.18
C GLY A 93 21.31 1.85 7.83
N GLU A 94 20.37 1.03 7.36
CA GLU A 94 19.69 1.22 6.08
C GLU A 94 18.26 1.76 6.22
N MET A 95 17.75 2.31 5.11
CA MET A 95 16.37 2.76 4.95
C MET A 95 15.58 1.79 4.07
N ARG A 96 14.29 1.60 4.40
CA ARG A 96 13.34 0.84 3.59
C ARG A 96 11.97 1.51 3.53
N PHE A 97 11.29 1.31 2.41
CA PHE A 97 9.87 1.61 2.26
C PHE A 97 9.05 0.36 2.60
N VAL A 98 8.56 0.29 3.83
CA VAL A 98 7.72 -0.82 4.30
C VAL A 98 6.33 -0.65 3.73
N LYS A 99 5.92 -1.57 2.86
CA LYS A 99 4.59 -1.60 2.25
C LYS A 99 3.55 -2.09 3.24
N LEU A 100 2.48 -1.34 3.42
CA LEU A 100 1.40 -1.68 4.36
C LEU A 100 0.25 -2.46 3.70
N GLY A 101 0.33 -2.73 2.40
CA GLY A 101 -0.64 -3.56 1.68
C GLY A 101 -2.07 -3.00 1.66
N ILE A 102 -2.22 -1.68 1.80
CA ILE A 102 -3.50 -0.99 1.76
C ILE A 102 -3.42 0.27 0.91
N LYS A 103 -4.55 0.64 0.29
CA LYS A 103 -4.86 2.01 -0.10
C LYS A 103 -5.84 2.59 0.93
N ALA A 104 -5.83 3.90 1.15
CA ALA A 104 -6.78 4.51 2.07
C ALA A 104 -7.27 5.87 1.61
N ALA A 105 -8.51 6.20 1.96
CA ALA A 105 -9.11 7.51 1.75
C ALA A 105 -9.78 7.99 3.03
N ALA A 106 -9.47 9.22 3.42
CA ALA A 106 -9.94 9.86 4.63
C ALA A 106 -11.08 10.83 4.31
N TRP A 107 -12.14 10.79 5.11
CA TRP A 107 -13.31 11.62 4.86
C TRP A 107 -13.81 12.28 6.12
N LYS A 108 -14.26 13.53 5.97
CA LYS A 108 -15.00 14.28 6.96
C LYS A 108 -16.39 14.62 6.42
N GLY A 109 -17.42 13.91 6.86
CA GLY A 109 -18.73 13.92 6.19
C GLY A 109 -18.59 13.52 4.72
N ASP A 110 -18.91 14.44 3.81
CA ASP A 110 -18.80 14.26 2.35
C ASP A 110 -17.51 14.82 1.74
N GLU A 111 -16.61 15.36 2.56
CA GLU A 111 -15.36 15.94 2.10
C GLU A 111 -14.21 14.93 2.25
N ASN A 112 -13.50 14.65 1.15
CA ASN A 112 -12.25 13.89 1.21
C ASN A 112 -11.14 14.81 1.72
N VAL A 113 -10.51 14.42 2.84
CA VAL A 113 -9.53 15.24 3.56
C VAL A 113 -8.17 14.53 3.65
N SER A 114 -7.11 15.30 3.86
CA SER A 114 -5.78 14.75 4.13
C SER A 114 -5.69 14.19 5.55
N TRP A 115 -4.74 13.30 5.80
CA TRP A 115 -4.49 12.69 7.11
C TRP A 115 -2.99 12.43 7.33
N LEU A 116 -2.63 12.03 8.55
CA LEU A 116 -1.24 11.87 8.97
C LEU A 116 -0.91 10.40 9.23
N LEU A 117 0.17 9.92 8.63
CA LEU A 117 0.84 8.69 9.01
C LEU A 117 1.86 9.00 10.12
N MET A 118 1.53 8.64 11.35
CA MET A 118 2.36 8.92 12.51
C MET A 118 3.05 7.65 13.03
N PRO A 119 4.26 7.75 13.58
CA PRO A 119 4.85 6.64 14.33
C PRO A 119 3.97 6.28 15.54
N ARG A 120 3.88 4.99 15.85
CA ARG A 120 3.36 4.55 17.15
C ARG A 120 4.41 4.80 18.23
N SER A 121 4.00 5.13 19.45
CA SER A 121 4.94 5.33 20.57
C SER A 121 5.81 4.09 20.83
N SER A 122 5.30 2.89 20.55
CA SER A 122 6.05 1.63 20.67
C SER A 122 7.21 1.51 19.67
N ILE A 123 7.21 2.24 18.54
CA ILE A 123 8.33 2.23 17.58
C ILE A 123 9.63 2.70 18.25
N SER A 124 9.54 3.55 19.28
CA SER A 124 10.70 4.05 20.02
C SER A 124 11.45 2.94 20.78
N LYS A 125 10.80 1.78 21.02
CA LYS A 125 11.42 0.58 21.62
C LYS A 125 12.22 -0.24 20.60
N THR A 126 12.11 0.09 19.32
CA THR A 126 12.82 -0.56 18.22
C THR A 126 13.90 0.39 17.67
N PRO A 127 14.79 -0.09 16.79
CA PRO A 127 15.78 0.78 16.16
C PRO A 127 15.19 1.62 15.02
N LEU A 128 13.89 1.49 14.74
CA LEU A 128 13.27 2.13 13.59
C LEU A 128 12.83 3.56 13.88
N ARG A 129 13.03 4.47 12.91
CA ARG A 129 12.49 5.83 12.91
C ARG A 129 11.79 6.09 11.60
N LEU A 130 10.66 6.79 11.64
CA LEU A 130 9.97 7.19 10.41
C LEU A 130 10.79 8.33 9.76
N CYS A 131 11.35 8.08 8.57
CA CYS A 131 12.35 8.97 7.93
C CYS A 131 11.82 10.38 7.73
N ASN A 132 10.57 10.50 7.30
CA ASN A 132 9.89 11.76 7.03
C ASN A 132 9.21 12.37 8.26
N SER A 133 9.53 11.89 9.48
CA SER A 133 8.96 12.30 10.77
C SER A 133 7.46 12.03 10.93
N VAL A 134 6.63 12.69 10.11
CA VAL A 134 5.18 12.48 9.99
C VAL A 134 4.84 12.45 8.50
N GLY A 135 4.20 11.38 8.04
CA GLY A 135 3.76 11.30 6.65
C GLY A 135 2.47 12.09 6.44
N LEU A 136 2.50 13.11 5.58
CA LEU A 136 1.29 13.75 5.09
C LEU A 136 0.71 12.91 3.95
N ILE A 137 -0.50 12.39 4.13
CA ILE A 137 -1.24 11.69 3.08
C ILE A 137 -2.29 12.65 2.53
N ASP A 138 -2.06 13.13 1.32
CA ASP A 138 -2.97 14.05 0.63
C ASP A 138 -4.35 13.41 0.42
N ALA A 139 -5.42 14.20 0.53
CA ALA A 139 -6.80 13.75 0.35
C ALA A 139 -6.99 12.87 -0.88
N GLY A 140 -6.46 13.32 -2.03
CA GLY A 140 -6.56 12.65 -3.31
C GLY A 140 -5.60 11.48 -3.52
N TYR A 141 -4.72 11.14 -2.56
CA TYR A 141 -3.80 10.01 -2.73
C TYR A 141 -4.57 8.68 -2.75
N ARG A 142 -4.28 7.84 -3.74
CA ARG A 142 -4.87 6.50 -3.90
C ARG A 142 -3.80 5.43 -4.18
N GLY A 143 -2.53 5.76 -3.95
CA GLY A 143 -1.43 4.81 -3.99
C GLY A 143 -1.40 3.92 -2.75
N GLU A 144 -0.55 2.90 -2.78
CA GLU A 144 -0.30 2.07 -1.60
C GLU A 144 0.31 2.93 -0.47
N ILE A 145 -0.19 2.74 0.75
CA ILE A 145 0.37 3.38 1.94
C ILE A 145 1.67 2.65 2.29
N MET A 146 2.74 3.43 2.47
CA MET A 146 4.07 2.94 2.81
C MET A 146 4.65 3.74 3.96
N ALA A 147 5.41 3.08 4.84
CA ALA A 147 6.20 3.73 5.88
C ALA A 147 7.68 3.70 5.48
N ALA A 148 8.27 4.87 5.22
CA ALA A 148 9.72 5.00 5.05
C ALA A 148 10.38 4.95 6.42
N VAL A 149 11.17 3.92 6.71
CA VAL A 149 11.81 3.73 8.01
C VAL A 149 13.33 3.60 7.89
N ASP A 150 14.03 4.32 8.77
CA ASP A 150 15.47 4.19 8.99
C ASP A 150 15.71 3.21 10.14
N ASN A 151 16.62 2.27 9.97
CA ASN A 151 17.21 1.54 11.08
C ASN A 151 18.43 2.30 11.60
N VAL A 152 18.28 2.99 12.74
CA VAL A 152 19.35 3.83 13.31
C VAL A 152 20.37 3.08 14.16
N LYS A 153 20.37 1.74 14.12
CA LYS A 153 21.29 0.89 14.89
C LYS A 153 22.12 0.01 13.97
N ASN A 154 23.20 -0.54 14.54
CA ASN A 154 24.13 -1.44 13.86
C ASN A 154 23.70 -2.92 13.93
N VAL A 155 22.39 -3.18 14.01
CA VAL A 155 21.82 -4.52 14.08
C VAL A 155 20.56 -4.56 13.22
N ASP A 156 20.40 -5.63 12.45
CA ASP A 156 19.21 -5.84 11.63
C ASP A 156 17.95 -5.90 12.49
N HIS A 157 16.86 -5.34 11.97
CA HIS A 157 15.56 -5.40 12.62
C HIS A 157 14.58 -6.19 11.77
N HIS A 158 13.95 -7.19 12.36
CA HIS A 158 12.97 -8.03 11.68
C HIS A 158 11.56 -7.58 12.06
N LEU A 159 10.85 -7.02 11.08
CA LEU A 159 9.41 -6.82 11.16
C LEU A 159 8.72 -8.14 10.82
N LYS A 160 7.68 -8.46 11.57
CA LYS A 160 6.81 -9.60 11.32
C LYS A 160 5.47 -9.12 10.77
N LYS A 161 4.84 -9.97 9.97
CA LYS A 161 3.44 -9.81 9.59
C LYS A 161 2.58 -9.59 10.85
N GLY A 162 1.76 -8.54 10.82
CA GLY A 162 0.90 -8.14 11.93
C GLY A 162 1.55 -7.18 12.93
N ASP A 163 2.86 -6.89 12.79
CA ASP A 163 3.47 -5.80 13.53
C ASP A 163 2.83 -4.46 13.16
N ARG A 164 2.84 -3.54 14.12
CA ARG A 164 2.23 -2.22 14.00
C ARG A 164 3.26 -1.20 14.41
N ILE A 165 3.80 -0.47 13.44
CA ILE A 165 4.86 0.53 13.65
C ILE A 165 4.38 1.97 13.43
N VAL A 166 3.28 2.13 12.70
CA VAL A 166 2.67 3.42 12.35
C VAL A 166 1.16 3.36 12.56
N GLN A 167 0.54 4.53 12.60
CA GLN A 167 -0.89 4.73 12.82
C GLN A 167 -1.40 5.87 11.95
N ALA A 168 -2.65 5.77 11.51
CA ALA A 168 -3.37 6.82 10.79
C ALA A 168 -4.05 7.78 11.78
N VAL A 169 -3.78 9.07 11.67
CA VAL A 169 -4.28 10.11 12.59
C VAL A 169 -4.88 11.28 11.79
N GLY A 170 -6.06 11.74 12.18
CA GLY A 170 -6.64 12.97 11.63
C GLY A 170 -5.98 14.23 12.21
N PHE A 171 -5.96 15.33 11.44
CA PHE A 171 -5.33 16.60 11.87
C PHE A 171 -5.84 17.15 13.20
N ALA A 172 -7.12 16.96 13.51
CA ALA A 172 -7.73 17.45 14.74
C ALA A 172 -7.48 16.55 15.96
N GLY A 173 -6.82 15.39 15.79
CA GLY A 173 -6.59 14.41 16.85
C GLY A 173 -7.88 13.80 17.42
N VAL A 174 -9.02 13.96 16.74
CA VAL A 174 -10.30 13.36 17.13
C VAL A 174 -10.35 11.89 16.70
N PRO A 175 -11.12 11.04 17.40
CA PRO A 175 -11.29 9.64 17.00
C PRO A 175 -11.93 9.53 15.62
N TRP A 176 -11.38 8.63 14.79
CA TRP A 176 -11.88 8.32 13.45
C TRP A 176 -12.32 6.86 13.41
N SER A 177 -13.51 6.60 12.87
CA SER A 177 -13.85 5.22 12.50
C SER A 177 -13.12 4.80 11.25
N PHE A 178 -13.16 3.50 10.96
CA PHE A 178 -12.67 2.99 9.70
C PHE A 178 -13.62 1.93 9.14
N LYS A 179 -13.59 1.78 7.83
CA LYS A 179 -14.35 0.74 7.12
C LYS A 179 -13.48 0.12 6.04
N VAL A 180 -13.51 -1.21 5.98
CA VAL A 180 -12.85 -1.96 4.91
C VAL A 180 -13.77 -1.96 3.69
N VAL A 181 -13.23 -1.59 2.53
CA VAL A 181 -13.96 -1.50 1.26
C VAL A 181 -13.22 -2.27 0.17
N GLU A 182 -13.96 -2.75 -0.84
CA GLU A 182 -13.37 -3.50 -1.96
C GLU A 182 -12.57 -2.59 -2.91
N SER A 183 -13.03 -1.35 -3.08
CA SER A 183 -12.38 -0.38 -3.96
C SER A 183 -12.56 1.05 -3.50
N LEU A 184 -11.53 1.87 -3.65
CA LEU A 184 -11.61 3.33 -3.58
C LEU A 184 -11.89 3.93 -4.96
N ASP A 185 -12.55 5.08 -4.96
CA ASP A 185 -12.78 5.94 -6.11
C ASP A 185 -11.47 6.41 -6.77
N LYS A 186 -11.54 6.62 -8.09
CA LYS A 186 -10.44 7.18 -8.89
C LYS A 186 -10.42 8.70 -8.72
N THR A 187 -9.38 9.22 -8.08
CA THR A 187 -9.10 10.66 -8.01
C THR A 187 -8.13 11.08 -9.13
N ALA A 188 -8.05 12.39 -9.42
CA ALA A 188 -7.19 12.94 -10.46
C ALA A 188 -5.69 12.65 -10.26
N ARG A 189 -5.28 12.33 -9.03
CA ARG A 189 -3.92 11.89 -8.67
C ARG A 189 -3.95 10.38 -8.43
N GLY A 190 -3.89 9.61 -9.51
CA GLY A 190 -3.85 8.15 -9.49
C GLY A 190 -2.59 7.57 -8.80
N GLU A 191 -2.31 6.29 -9.05
CA GLU A 191 -1.32 5.40 -8.40
C GLU A 191 0.16 5.87 -8.35
N GLY A 192 0.45 7.12 -8.69
CA GLY A 192 1.77 7.74 -8.52
C GLY A 192 2.13 7.88 -7.05
N GLY A 193 2.85 6.87 -6.54
CA GLY A 193 3.43 6.85 -5.20
C GLY A 193 4.47 7.95 -4.94
N PHE A 194 5.15 7.83 -3.80
CA PHE A 194 6.25 8.68 -3.34
C PHE A 194 7.18 9.08 -4.51
N GLY A 195 7.31 10.38 -4.78
CA GLY A 195 8.26 10.92 -5.77
C GLY A 195 7.65 11.50 -7.06
N SER A 196 6.33 11.58 -7.19
CA SER A 196 5.68 12.13 -8.39
C SER A 196 5.80 13.66 -8.58
N THR A 197 6.53 14.37 -7.72
CA THR A 197 6.75 15.83 -7.86
C THR A 197 8.19 16.26 -8.06
N THR A 198 9.19 15.41 -7.83
CA THR A 198 10.59 15.74 -8.13
C THR A 198 11.45 14.49 -8.04
N GLY A 199 11.99 14.03 -9.17
CA GLY A 199 13.03 13.01 -9.19
C GLY A 199 14.34 13.60 -8.69
N THR A 200 14.82 13.11 -7.55
CA THR A 200 16.25 13.16 -7.22
C THR A 200 16.67 11.75 -6.86
N GLU A 201 17.34 11.09 -7.80
CA GLU A 201 18.09 9.87 -7.54
C GLU A 201 19.11 10.18 -6.45
N LEU A 202 19.09 9.42 -5.35
CA LEU A 202 20.19 9.42 -4.40
C LEU A 202 21.36 8.64 -5.01
N PRO A 203 22.58 9.19 -5.04
CA PRO A 203 23.74 8.44 -5.51
C PRO A 203 23.95 7.20 -4.62
N GLY A 204 24.27 6.08 -5.28
CA GLY A 204 24.40 4.76 -4.67
C GLY A 204 25.30 4.72 -3.43
N ALA A 205 24.96 3.80 -2.52
CA ALA A 205 25.62 3.59 -1.24
C ALA A 205 27.16 3.58 -1.37
N PRO A 206 27.91 4.26 -0.47
CA PRO A 206 29.36 4.13 -0.44
C PRO A 206 29.73 2.68 -0.08
N PRO A 207 30.81 2.12 -0.66
CA PRO A 207 31.20 0.75 -0.43
C PRO A 207 31.52 0.49 1.05
N ALA A 208 31.17 -0.71 1.51
CA ALA A 208 31.37 -1.19 2.87
C ALA A 208 32.82 -0.97 3.34
N LYS A 209 32.98 -0.40 4.54
CA LYS A 209 34.29 -0.23 5.19
C LYS A 209 34.94 -1.61 5.39
N VAL A 210 36.12 -1.78 4.81
CA VAL A 210 37.02 -2.92 5.06
C VAL A 210 37.32 -2.97 6.57
N PRO A 211 37.21 -4.14 7.23
CA PRO A 211 37.59 -4.26 8.63
C PRO A 211 39.09 -3.97 8.78
N ARG A 212 39.45 -3.01 9.65
CA ARG A 212 40.86 -2.81 10.02
C ARG A 212 41.33 -4.06 10.76
N GLY A 213 42.23 -4.81 10.12
CA GLY A 213 42.92 -5.92 10.74
C GLY A 213 43.73 -5.48 11.95
N GLU A 214 43.86 -6.42 12.89
CA GLU A 214 44.76 -6.38 14.05
C GLU A 214 46.11 -5.74 13.70
N ALA A 215 46.46 -4.69 14.44
CA ALA A 215 47.86 -4.31 14.59
C ALA A 215 48.52 -5.34 15.52
N ALA A 216 49.20 -6.30 14.92
CA ALA A 216 50.13 -7.18 15.62
C ALA A 216 51.28 -6.35 16.22
N LEU A 217 51.57 -6.63 17.48
CA LEU A 217 52.83 -6.32 18.16
C LEU A 217 54.01 -6.92 17.39
N ALA A 218 55.06 -6.15 17.13
CA ALA A 218 56.44 -6.64 17.03
C ALA A 218 57.48 -5.51 17.02
N HIS A 219 58.39 -5.60 18.00
CA HIS A 219 59.73 -5.02 18.17
C HIS A 219 59.91 -3.51 18.43
#